data_AF-A0A7V3TYE8-F1
#
_entry.id   AF-A0A7V3TYE8-F1
#
_cell.length_a   1.000
_cell.length_b   1.000
_cell.length_c   1.000
_cell.angle_alpha   90.00
_cell.angle_beta   90.00
_cell.angle_gamma   90.00
#
_symmetry.space_group_name_H-M   'P 1'
#
loop_
_entity.id
_entity.type
_entity.pdbx_description
1 polymer ?
#
loop_
_entity_poly.entity_id
_entity_poly.type
_entity_poly.pdbx_seq_one_letter_code
_entity_poly.pdbx_strand_id
1 'polypeptide(L)'
;MSELGIFEWIFGDPSQDRRRDRHAEEARRAQYLERVRETTSRYRDRYVETYEDLLAQGLDQYLPQEFAWVEEQLDELDELLETDPLAARDLSFELAPIISRLPARARQARREYEEERRRQEERLAKLRAEATSELGRYLEEALAQITDPVEQDFVLEDLQALRDEFAQRSVLPEELPAVQHEISERIRLLREKGARQAQEWRDAKARQIESEARRKLLDFYSAELARHPNQVEAQQKRERLENLYKLAEAQGLSLEEFQARLVAETEDAEPAPRGEEARRQVVRAIMESLTRSGFIVDQPRLLRETDEVLIRAKKPAGAEANFSVRLNGTMIYKFDHYEGMKCKDDIDKVLPLLEQIYGIRLSDARVLWRNPDRLSKSARPLDGNQRRESHG
;
A
#
# COMPACT_ATOMS: atom_id res chain seq x y z
N MET A 1 -126.53 -55.82 54.13
CA MET A 1 -126.35 -57.00 53.26
C MET A 1 -125.32 -56.62 52.21
N SER A 2 -124.24 -57.41 52.13
CA SER A 2 -123.27 -57.54 51.01
C SER A 2 -122.28 -56.37 50.84
N GLU A 3 -121.02 -56.42 51.30
CA GLU A 3 -119.83 -57.20 50.86
C GLU A 3 -119.25 -56.80 49.48
N LEU A 4 -117.90 -56.85 49.43
CA LEU A 4 -116.95 -56.59 48.31
C LEU A 4 -116.61 -55.09 48.15
N GLY A 5 -115.40 -54.56 48.42
CA GLY A 5 -114.05 -55.11 48.39
C GLY A 5 -113.35 -54.56 47.14
N ILE A 6 -112.32 -53.71 47.30
CA ILE A 6 -111.18 -53.53 46.37
C ILE A 6 -110.05 -52.89 47.18
N PHE A 7 -109.02 -53.70 47.43
CA PHE A 7 -107.72 -53.34 47.98
C PHE A 7 -106.82 -53.24 46.74
N GLU A 8 -106.73 -52.06 46.12
CA GLU A 8 -105.85 -51.88 44.95
C GLU A 8 -104.44 -51.53 45.43
N TRP A 9 -103.56 -52.53 45.29
CA TRP A 9 -102.13 -52.43 45.50
C TRP A 9 -101.51 -51.36 44.59
N ILE A 10 -100.69 -50.52 45.20
CA ILE A 10 -99.70 -49.66 44.52
C ILE A 10 -98.63 -50.59 43.92
N PHE A 11 -98.87 -51.13 42.73
CA PHE A 11 -97.81 -51.66 41.88
C PHE A 11 -97.37 -50.56 40.92
N GLY A 12 -96.20 -49.99 41.19
CA GLY A 12 -95.51 -49.13 40.23
C GLY A 12 -95.27 -49.89 38.92
N ASP A 13 -95.56 -49.24 37.80
CA ASP A 13 -95.41 -49.78 36.46
C ASP A 13 -93.92 -50.17 36.19
N PRO A 14 -93.60 -51.44 35.85
CA PRO A 14 -92.25 -51.90 35.52
C PRO A 14 -91.60 -51.18 34.31
N SER A 15 -92.40 -50.42 33.55
CA SER A 15 -91.91 -49.54 32.49
C SER A 15 -91.37 -48.21 33.04
N GLN A 16 -91.87 -47.74 34.20
CA GLN A 16 -91.42 -46.52 34.86
C GLN A 16 -90.11 -46.73 35.64
N ASP A 17 -89.91 -47.88 36.26
CA ASP A 17 -88.64 -48.21 36.94
C ASP A 17 -87.49 -48.35 35.92
N ARG A 18 -87.70 -49.01 34.77
CA ARG A 18 -86.73 -49.06 33.66
C ARG A 18 -86.46 -47.70 32.99
N ARG A 19 -87.36 -46.72 33.13
CA ARG A 19 -87.13 -45.33 32.68
C ARG A 19 -86.33 -44.56 33.72
N ARG A 20 -86.63 -44.74 35.02
CA ARG A 20 -85.90 -44.15 36.14
C ARG A 20 -84.44 -44.64 36.20
N ASP A 21 -84.20 -45.93 36.00
CA ASP A 21 -82.84 -46.49 35.98
C ASP A 21 -82.02 -45.94 34.81
N ARG A 22 -82.62 -45.86 33.60
CA ARG A 22 -81.98 -45.22 32.43
C ARG A 22 -81.67 -43.75 32.66
N HIS A 23 -82.61 -42.97 33.22
CA HIS A 23 -82.35 -41.58 33.57
C HIS A 23 -81.27 -41.42 34.65
N ALA A 24 -81.19 -42.34 35.61
CA ALA A 24 -80.14 -42.33 36.64
C ALA A 24 -78.76 -42.72 36.08
N GLU A 25 -78.70 -43.60 35.09
CA GLU A 25 -77.49 -43.94 34.34
C GLU A 25 -77.05 -42.81 33.41
N GLU A 26 -77.99 -42.18 32.69
CA GLU A 26 -77.77 -40.99 31.86
C GLU A 26 -77.25 -39.82 32.70
N ALA A 27 -77.84 -39.57 33.88
CA ALA A 27 -77.38 -38.54 34.81
C ALA A 27 -75.97 -38.83 35.36
N ARG A 28 -75.66 -40.09 35.69
CA ARG A 28 -74.32 -40.51 36.12
C ARG A 28 -73.28 -40.35 35.00
N ARG A 29 -73.63 -40.72 33.77
CA ARG A 29 -72.77 -40.54 32.59
C ARG A 29 -72.54 -39.06 32.30
N ALA A 30 -73.57 -38.22 32.38
CA ALA A 30 -73.45 -36.78 32.20
C ALA A 30 -72.52 -36.15 33.25
N GLN A 31 -72.68 -36.50 34.54
CA GLN A 31 -71.80 -36.02 35.60
C GLN A 31 -70.34 -36.47 35.43
N TYR A 32 -70.12 -37.68 34.92
CA TYR A 32 -68.77 -38.17 34.61
C TYR A 32 -68.13 -37.41 33.45
N LEU A 33 -68.87 -37.20 32.35
CA LEU A 33 -68.41 -36.44 31.19
C LEU A 33 -68.10 -34.98 31.55
N GLU A 34 -68.92 -34.37 32.41
CA GLU A 34 -68.68 -33.00 32.90
C GLU A 34 -67.38 -32.91 33.71
N ARG A 35 -67.12 -33.88 34.60
CA ARG A 35 -65.86 -33.91 35.36
C ARG A 35 -64.64 -34.10 34.45
N VAL A 36 -64.76 -34.93 33.42
CA VAL A 36 -63.70 -35.12 32.43
C VAL A 36 -63.47 -33.81 31.67
N ARG A 37 -64.52 -33.14 31.21
CA ARG A 37 -64.46 -31.83 30.55
C ARG A 37 -63.77 -30.79 31.42
N GLU A 38 -64.17 -30.62 32.68
CA GLU A 38 -63.54 -29.68 33.62
C GLU A 38 -62.05 -29.98 33.81
N THR A 39 -61.68 -31.26 33.91
CA THR A 39 -60.30 -31.66 34.13
C THR A 39 -59.46 -31.41 32.87
N THR A 40 -59.95 -31.80 31.70
CA THR A 40 -59.28 -31.60 30.41
C THR A 40 -59.16 -30.12 30.05
N SER A 41 -60.18 -29.30 30.35
CA SER A 41 -60.13 -27.84 30.16
C SER A 41 -58.99 -27.18 30.94
N ARG A 42 -58.72 -27.61 32.17
CA ARG A 42 -57.56 -27.10 32.93
C ARG A 42 -56.21 -27.45 32.30
N TYR A 43 -56.11 -28.62 31.67
CA TYR A 43 -54.90 -28.99 30.93
C TYR A 43 -54.76 -28.15 29.66
N ARG A 44 -55.85 -27.96 28.92
CA ARG A 44 -55.92 -27.08 27.76
C ARG A 44 -55.48 -25.66 28.11
N ASP A 45 -55.97 -25.07 29.18
CA ASP A 45 -55.60 -23.71 29.59
C ASP A 45 -54.09 -23.57 29.83
N ARG A 46 -53.47 -24.56 30.46
CA ARG A 46 -52.02 -24.60 30.67
C ARG A 46 -51.25 -24.75 29.36
N TYR A 47 -51.78 -25.53 28.44
CA TYR A 47 -51.18 -25.72 27.11
C TYR A 47 -51.18 -24.42 26.32
N VAL A 48 -52.32 -23.70 26.32
CA VAL A 48 -52.44 -22.40 25.68
C VAL A 48 -51.53 -21.36 26.33
N GLU A 49 -51.48 -21.28 27.66
CA GLU A 49 -50.56 -20.38 28.36
C GLU A 49 -49.09 -20.63 27.96
N THR A 50 -48.69 -21.90 27.86
CA THR A 50 -47.35 -22.27 27.42
C THR A 50 -47.10 -21.89 25.96
N TYR A 51 -48.08 -22.13 25.09
CA TYR A 51 -47.99 -21.80 23.68
C TYR A 51 -47.89 -20.28 23.45
N GLU A 52 -48.75 -19.49 24.09
CA GLU A 52 -48.74 -18.02 24.03
C GLU A 52 -47.44 -17.42 24.57
N ASP A 53 -46.88 -17.96 25.66
CA ASP A 53 -45.56 -17.52 26.17
C ASP A 53 -44.43 -17.74 25.14
N LEU A 54 -44.46 -18.86 24.42
CA LEU A 54 -43.49 -19.14 23.37
C LEU A 54 -43.66 -18.24 22.14
N LEU A 55 -44.90 -17.90 21.77
CA LEU A 55 -45.20 -16.92 20.73
C LEU A 55 -44.73 -15.52 21.13
N ALA A 56 -44.95 -15.11 22.38
CA ALA A 56 -44.48 -13.82 22.89
C ALA A 56 -42.95 -13.72 22.87
N GLN A 57 -42.24 -14.84 22.98
CA GLN A 57 -40.78 -14.93 22.83
C GLN A 57 -40.31 -14.94 21.36
N GLY A 58 -41.24 -14.99 20.39
CA GLY A 58 -40.95 -15.05 18.95
C GLY A 58 -40.24 -16.35 18.54
N LEU A 59 -40.59 -17.47 19.17
CA LEU A 59 -39.93 -18.77 18.93
C LEU A 59 -40.55 -19.55 17.76
N ASP A 60 -41.74 -19.16 17.33
CA ASP A 60 -42.47 -19.67 16.17
C ASP A 60 -41.68 -19.52 14.86
N GLN A 61 -40.93 -18.44 14.70
CA GLN A 61 -40.13 -18.19 13.49
C GLN A 61 -39.05 -19.26 13.23
N TYR A 62 -38.64 -20.01 14.25
CA TYR A 62 -37.58 -21.03 14.13
C TYR A 62 -38.14 -22.44 13.88
N LEU A 63 -39.42 -22.68 14.19
CA LEU A 63 -40.11 -23.97 14.02
C LEU A 63 -41.54 -23.76 13.50
N PRO A 64 -41.73 -23.15 12.31
CA PRO A 64 -43.05 -22.71 11.86
C PRO A 64 -44.04 -23.86 11.64
N GLN A 65 -43.55 -25.05 11.29
CA GLN A 65 -44.41 -26.23 11.04
C GLN A 65 -44.91 -26.82 12.36
N GLU A 66 -44.07 -26.89 13.38
CA GLU A 66 -44.40 -27.42 14.69
C GLU A 66 -45.34 -26.51 15.46
N PHE A 67 -45.17 -25.18 15.35
CA PHE A 67 -46.09 -24.23 15.97
C PHE A 67 -47.47 -24.21 15.30
N ALA A 68 -47.52 -24.34 13.97
CA ALA A 68 -48.79 -24.46 13.23
C ALA A 68 -49.53 -25.76 13.57
N TRP A 69 -48.80 -26.87 13.71
CA TRP A 69 -49.41 -28.14 14.13
C TRP A 69 -49.97 -28.07 15.55
N VAL A 70 -49.25 -27.46 16.50
CA VAL A 70 -49.76 -27.32 17.88
C VAL A 70 -51.00 -26.42 17.93
N GLU A 71 -51.04 -25.36 17.12
CA GLU A 71 -52.22 -24.49 16.97
C GLU A 71 -53.45 -25.29 16.51
N GLU A 72 -53.31 -26.05 15.42
CA GLU A 72 -54.37 -26.92 14.88
C GLU A 72 -54.89 -27.93 15.91
N GLN A 73 -54.00 -28.51 16.71
CA GLN A 73 -54.37 -29.49 17.74
C GLN A 73 -55.01 -28.86 18.98
N LEU A 74 -54.70 -27.60 19.29
CA LEU A 74 -55.38 -26.85 20.35
C LEU A 74 -56.79 -26.45 19.92
N ASP A 75 -56.97 -26.06 18.66
CA ASP A 75 -58.29 -25.79 18.07
C ASP A 75 -59.16 -27.06 18.05
N GLU A 76 -58.61 -28.20 17.63
CA GLU A 76 -59.31 -29.50 17.66
C GLU A 76 -59.69 -29.91 19.08
N LEU A 77 -58.82 -29.64 20.07
CA LEU A 77 -59.10 -29.91 21.47
C LEU A 77 -60.28 -29.07 21.99
N ASP A 78 -60.41 -27.82 21.56
CA ASP A 78 -61.53 -26.95 21.91
C ASP A 78 -62.85 -27.45 21.32
N GLU A 79 -62.85 -27.87 20.05
CA GLU A 79 -64.03 -28.46 19.40
C GLU A 79 -64.47 -29.76 20.07
N LEU A 80 -63.52 -30.61 20.46
CA LEU A 80 -63.82 -31.87 21.16
C LEU A 80 -64.30 -31.65 22.60
N LEU A 81 -63.84 -30.62 23.31
CA LEU A 81 -64.36 -30.31 24.65
C LEU A 81 -65.87 -30.02 24.61
N GLU A 82 -66.35 -29.37 23.56
CA GLU A 82 -67.78 -29.09 23.31
C GLU A 82 -68.56 -30.35 22.90
N THR A 83 -67.99 -31.18 22.02
CA THR A 83 -68.71 -32.27 21.31
C THR A 83 -68.51 -33.67 21.92
N ASP A 84 -67.29 -34.05 22.30
CA ASP A 84 -66.93 -35.33 22.91
C ASP A 84 -65.80 -35.19 23.97
N PRO A 85 -66.17 -35.06 25.27
CA PRO A 85 -65.20 -34.90 26.36
C PRO A 85 -64.21 -36.05 26.54
N LEU A 86 -64.54 -37.27 26.07
CA LEU A 86 -63.63 -38.43 26.18
C LEU A 86 -62.55 -38.37 25.12
N ALA A 87 -62.92 -38.05 23.88
CA ALA A 87 -61.97 -37.82 22.80
C ALA A 87 -61.04 -36.63 23.12
N ALA A 88 -61.57 -35.54 23.67
CA ALA A 88 -60.77 -34.39 24.13
C ALA A 88 -59.73 -34.79 25.18
N ARG A 89 -60.10 -35.66 26.13
CA ARG A 89 -59.17 -36.16 27.16
C ARG A 89 -58.03 -36.96 26.54
N ASP A 90 -58.35 -37.83 25.58
CA ASP A 90 -57.36 -38.68 24.94
C ASP A 90 -56.39 -37.85 24.07
N LEU A 91 -56.90 -36.88 23.29
CA LEU A 91 -56.08 -35.90 22.56
C LEU A 91 -55.19 -35.07 23.50
N SER A 92 -55.72 -34.62 24.64
CA SER A 92 -54.94 -33.89 25.65
C SER A 92 -53.77 -34.71 26.21
N PHE A 93 -53.91 -36.04 26.31
CA PHE A 93 -52.79 -36.91 26.73
C PHE A 93 -51.73 -37.06 25.64
N GLU A 94 -52.13 -37.09 24.38
CA GLU A 94 -51.20 -37.13 23.23
C GLU A 94 -50.44 -35.81 23.06
N LEU A 95 -51.11 -34.68 23.32
CA LEU A 95 -50.55 -33.34 23.18
C LEU A 95 -49.58 -32.97 24.32
N ALA A 96 -49.81 -33.49 25.54
CA ALA A 96 -48.98 -33.22 26.73
C ALA A 96 -47.45 -33.41 26.54
N PRO A 97 -46.95 -34.56 26.03
CA PRO A 97 -45.51 -34.75 25.82
C PRO A 97 -44.93 -33.84 24.73
N ILE A 98 -45.75 -33.38 23.79
CA ILE A 98 -45.30 -32.52 22.68
C ILE A 98 -45.14 -31.08 23.18
N ILE A 99 -46.17 -30.54 23.85
CA ILE A 99 -46.14 -29.19 24.43
C ILE A 99 -45.07 -29.06 25.51
N SER A 100 -44.86 -30.08 26.34
CA SER A 100 -43.81 -30.04 27.37
C SER A 100 -42.38 -30.03 26.81
N ARG A 101 -42.16 -30.57 25.60
CA ARG A 101 -40.84 -30.58 24.92
C ARG A 101 -40.64 -29.39 23.99
N LEU A 102 -41.71 -28.75 23.54
CA LEU A 102 -41.69 -27.64 22.61
C LEU A 102 -40.79 -26.47 23.06
N PRO A 103 -40.81 -26.00 24.33
CA PRO A 103 -39.91 -24.94 24.80
C PRO A 103 -38.43 -25.28 24.64
N ALA A 104 -38.04 -26.50 24.97
CA ALA A 104 -36.64 -26.92 24.88
C ALA A 104 -36.19 -27.00 23.42
N ARG A 105 -37.04 -27.55 22.54
CA ARG A 105 -36.76 -27.64 21.09
C ARG A 105 -36.70 -26.27 20.43
N ALA A 106 -37.64 -25.39 20.70
CA ALA A 106 -37.68 -24.07 20.08
C ALA A 106 -36.49 -23.19 20.51
N ARG A 107 -36.10 -23.25 21.79
CA ARG A 107 -34.89 -22.58 22.28
C ARG A 107 -33.61 -23.17 21.69
N GLN A 108 -33.57 -24.49 21.46
CA GLN A 108 -32.45 -25.13 20.78
C GLN A 108 -32.35 -24.67 19.32
N ALA A 109 -33.45 -24.69 18.58
CA ALA A 109 -33.50 -24.21 17.19
C ALA A 109 -33.05 -22.75 17.06
N ARG A 110 -33.50 -21.88 17.97
CA ARG A 110 -33.03 -20.49 18.03
C ARG A 110 -31.52 -20.38 18.23
N ARG A 111 -30.95 -21.15 19.17
CA ARG A 111 -29.51 -21.14 19.44
C ARG A 111 -28.72 -21.62 18.23
N GLU A 112 -29.16 -22.70 17.59
CA GLU A 112 -28.54 -23.24 16.38
C GLU A 112 -28.54 -22.19 15.26
N TYR A 113 -29.67 -21.52 15.02
CA TYR A 113 -29.77 -20.44 14.04
C TYR A 113 -28.86 -19.24 14.36
N GLU A 114 -28.85 -18.77 15.62
CA GLU A 114 -27.98 -17.66 16.05
C GLU A 114 -26.50 -18.03 15.94
N GLU A 115 -26.11 -19.27 16.27
CA GLU A 115 -24.75 -19.78 16.11
C GLU A 115 -24.33 -19.87 14.65
N GLU A 116 -25.20 -20.38 13.77
CA GLU A 116 -24.92 -20.46 12.34
C GLU A 116 -24.75 -19.06 11.74
N ARG A 117 -25.65 -18.13 12.08
CA ARG A 117 -25.55 -16.74 11.62
C ARG A 117 -24.25 -16.10 12.09
N ARG A 118 -23.90 -16.27 13.36
CA ARG A 118 -22.63 -15.78 13.91
C ARG A 118 -21.43 -16.40 13.20
N ARG A 119 -21.43 -17.71 12.94
CA ARG A 119 -20.35 -18.39 12.19
C ARG A 119 -20.23 -17.86 10.76
N GLN A 120 -21.35 -17.54 10.10
CA GLN A 120 -21.35 -16.93 8.78
C GLN A 120 -20.78 -15.50 8.83
N GLU A 121 -21.22 -14.68 9.79
CA GLU A 121 -20.71 -13.33 10.01
C GLU A 121 -19.19 -13.34 10.31
N GLU A 122 -18.73 -14.22 11.20
CA GLU A 122 -17.31 -14.41 11.53
C GLU A 122 -16.50 -14.85 10.29
N ARG A 123 -17.04 -15.78 9.49
CA ARG A 123 -16.38 -16.23 8.25
C ARG A 123 -16.27 -15.10 7.24
N LEU A 124 -17.32 -14.33 7.03
CA LEU A 124 -17.33 -13.17 6.13
C LEU A 124 -16.36 -12.09 6.60
N ALA A 125 -16.35 -11.78 7.90
CA ALA A 125 -15.41 -10.83 8.49
C ALA A 125 -13.96 -11.28 8.31
N LYS A 126 -13.67 -12.57 8.48
CA LYS A 126 -12.35 -13.15 8.27
C LYS A 126 -11.90 -13.03 6.81
N LEU A 127 -12.75 -13.43 5.86
CA LEU A 127 -12.47 -13.31 4.43
C LEU A 127 -12.22 -11.85 4.02
N ARG A 128 -13.00 -10.91 4.56
CA ARG A 128 -12.84 -9.47 4.33
C ARG A 128 -11.52 -8.95 4.90
N ALA A 129 -11.14 -9.38 6.11
CA ALA A 129 -9.87 -8.99 6.72
C ALA A 129 -8.66 -9.54 5.95
N GLU A 130 -8.73 -10.79 5.49
CA GLU A 130 -7.71 -11.41 4.64
C GLU A 130 -7.55 -10.64 3.31
N ALA A 131 -8.65 -10.41 2.58
CA ALA A 131 -8.62 -9.66 1.33
C ALA A 131 -8.11 -8.22 1.50
N THR A 132 -8.52 -7.53 2.58
CA THR A 132 -8.02 -6.18 2.89
C THR A 132 -6.53 -6.18 3.22
N SER A 133 -6.04 -7.20 3.93
CA SER A 133 -4.61 -7.35 4.24
C SER A 133 -3.79 -7.65 2.99
N GLU A 134 -4.30 -8.49 2.08
CA GLU A 134 -3.67 -8.76 0.79
C GLU A 134 -3.60 -7.51 -0.09
N LEU A 135 -4.67 -6.71 -0.11
CA LEU A 135 -4.69 -5.43 -0.81
C LEU A 135 -3.61 -4.48 -0.27
N GLY A 136 -3.50 -4.37 1.06
CA GLY A 136 -2.47 -3.54 1.70
C GLY A 136 -1.06 -3.99 1.32
N ARG A 137 -0.79 -5.30 1.31
CA ARG A 137 0.51 -5.85 0.87
C ARG A 137 0.79 -5.55 -0.60
N TYR A 138 -0.21 -5.74 -1.47
CA TYR A 138 -0.09 -5.42 -2.89
C TYR A 138 0.23 -3.94 -3.13
N LEU A 139 -0.45 -3.04 -2.40
CA LEU A 139 -0.22 -1.61 -2.49
C LEU A 139 1.22 -1.25 -2.11
N GLU A 140 1.71 -1.73 -0.96
CA GLU A 140 3.09 -1.48 -0.52
C GLU A 140 4.13 -2.05 -1.51
N GLU A 141 3.89 -3.24 -2.06
CA GLU A 141 4.74 -3.84 -3.09
C GLU A 141 4.75 -3.01 -4.37
N ALA A 142 3.59 -2.48 -4.80
CA ALA A 142 3.48 -1.66 -5.99
C ALA A 142 4.14 -0.27 -5.80
N LEU A 143 3.99 0.35 -4.62
CA LEU A 143 4.66 1.59 -4.26
C LEU A 143 6.19 1.42 -4.24
N ALA A 144 6.68 0.29 -3.73
CA ALA A 144 8.11 -0.02 -3.67
C ALA A 144 8.79 -0.17 -5.05
N GLN A 145 8.03 -0.31 -6.14
CA GLN A 145 8.60 -0.39 -7.49
C GLN A 145 9.14 0.93 -8.03
N ILE A 146 8.74 2.07 -7.44
CA ILE A 146 9.30 3.37 -7.79
C ILE A 146 10.64 3.49 -7.07
N THR A 147 11.76 3.28 -7.76
CA THR A 147 13.10 3.23 -7.15
C THR A 147 13.89 4.53 -7.24
N ASP A 148 13.55 5.40 -8.20
CA ASP A 148 14.26 6.65 -8.43
C ASP A 148 13.88 7.71 -7.37
N PRO A 149 14.83 8.17 -6.53
CA PRO A 149 14.53 9.14 -5.47
C PRO A 149 14.02 10.49 -5.99
N VAL A 150 14.42 10.91 -7.19
CA VAL A 150 13.96 12.17 -7.79
C VAL A 150 12.51 12.02 -8.25
N GLU A 151 12.16 10.88 -8.87
CA GLU A 151 10.77 10.59 -9.25
C GLU A 151 9.87 10.52 -8.02
N GLN A 152 10.31 9.84 -6.95
CA GLN A 152 9.57 9.74 -5.69
C GLN A 152 9.27 11.12 -5.10
N ASP A 153 10.26 12.02 -5.05
CA ASP A 153 10.07 13.37 -4.50
C ASP A 153 8.98 14.16 -5.25
N PHE A 154 8.87 13.99 -6.57
CA PHE A 154 7.86 14.68 -7.38
C PHE A 154 6.43 14.16 -7.19
N VAL A 155 6.26 12.89 -6.81
CA VAL A 155 4.93 12.27 -6.64
C VAL A 155 4.62 11.92 -5.19
N LEU A 156 5.44 12.36 -4.23
CA LEU A 156 5.31 11.97 -2.82
C LEU A 156 3.91 12.23 -2.24
N GLU A 157 3.35 13.42 -2.49
CA GLU A 157 2.02 13.80 -2.01
C GLU A 157 0.93 12.94 -2.65
N ASP A 158 1.05 12.64 -3.95
CA ASP A 158 0.10 11.79 -4.68
C ASP A 158 0.15 10.34 -4.16
N LEU A 159 1.35 9.81 -3.87
CA LEU A 159 1.53 8.47 -3.31
C LEU A 159 0.97 8.37 -1.88
N GLN A 160 1.14 9.42 -1.06
CA GLN A 160 0.56 9.48 0.29
C GLN A 160 -0.98 9.50 0.23
N ALA A 161 -1.55 10.33 -0.65
CA ALA A 161 -2.99 10.40 -0.84
C ALA A 161 -3.56 9.04 -1.32
N LEU A 162 -2.89 8.38 -2.26
CA LEU A 162 -3.25 7.04 -2.71
C LEU A 162 -3.22 6.03 -1.55
N ARG A 163 -2.17 6.07 -0.73
CA ARG A 163 -2.04 5.17 0.42
C ARG A 163 -3.17 5.35 1.43
N ASP A 164 -3.48 6.60 1.77
CA ASP A 164 -4.52 6.92 2.75
C ASP A 164 -5.92 6.56 2.24
N GLU A 165 -6.17 6.73 0.94
CA GLU A 165 -7.42 6.32 0.29
C GLU A 165 -7.66 4.81 0.41
N PHE A 166 -6.65 4.00 0.08
CA PHE A 166 -6.76 2.53 0.12
C PHE A 166 -6.65 1.95 1.54
N ALA A 167 -6.00 2.65 2.48
CA ALA A 167 -5.95 2.23 3.89
C ALA A 167 -7.33 2.25 4.56
N GLN A 168 -8.25 3.11 4.10
CA GLN A 168 -9.62 3.19 4.64
C GLN A 168 -10.60 2.25 3.92
N ARG A 169 -10.20 1.65 2.80
CA ARG A 169 -11.05 0.80 1.97
C ARG A 169 -11.02 -0.63 2.48
N SER A 170 -12.19 -1.22 2.69
CA SER A 170 -12.31 -2.63 3.06
C SER A 170 -13.05 -3.40 1.99
N VAL A 171 -12.41 -4.44 1.47
CA VAL A 171 -12.81 -5.14 0.23
C VAL A 171 -13.17 -6.59 0.49
N LEU A 172 -14.09 -7.12 -0.32
CA LEU A 172 -14.35 -8.55 -0.39
C LEU A 172 -13.39 -9.24 -1.37
N PRO A 173 -13.19 -10.58 -1.25
CA PRO A 173 -12.33 -11.32 -2.15
C PRO A 173 -12.68 -11.18 -3.64
N GLU A 174 -13.97 -11.02 -3.95
CA GLU A 174 -14.46 -10.86 -5.32
C GLU A 174 -14.06 -9.50 -5.94
N GLU A 175 -13.93 -8.47 -5.10
CA GLU A 175 -13.57 -7.11 -5.53
C GLU A 175 -12.05 -6.94 -5.65
N LEU A 176 -11.28 -7.77 -4.94
CA LEU A 176 -9.83 -7.67 -4.83
C LEU A 176 -9.12 -7.51 -6.19
N PRO A 177 -9.40 -8.31 -7.25
CA PRO A 177 -8.71 -8.16 -8.53
C PRO A 177 -8.99 -6.83 -9.23
N ALA A 178 -10.22 -6.34 -9.14
CA ALA A 178 -10.60 -5.06 -9.75
C ALA A 178 -9.90 -3.88 -9.04
N VAL A 179 -9.83 -3.94 -7.72
CA VAL A 179 -9.16 -2.91 -6.91
C VAL A 179 -7.63 -2.96 -7.11
N GLN A 180 -7.04 -4.15 -7.21
CA GLN A 180 -5.62 -4.29 -7.56
C GLN A 180 -5.32 -3.69 -8.94
N HIS A 181 -6.19 -3.92 -9.92
CA HIS A 181 -6.04 -3.30 -11.24
C HIS A 181 -6.12 -1.77 -11.17
N GLU A 182 -7.07 -1.22 -10.40
CA GLU A 182 -7.19 0.22 -10.17
C GLU A 182 -5.90 0.82 -9.58
N ILE A 183 -5.33 0.18 -8.55
CA ILE A 183 -4.06 0.57 -7.93
C ILE A 183 -2.94 0.55 -8.97
N SER A 184 -2.84 -0.53 -9.75
CA SER A 184 -1.78 -0.70 -10.75
C SER A 184 -1.80 0.41 -11.80
N GLU A 185 -2.99 0.80 -12.26
CA GLU A 185 -3.18 1.85 -13.25
C GLU A 185 -2.85 3.24 -12.68
N ARG A 186 -3.29 3.53 -11.45
CA ARG A 186 -2.98 4.80 -10.79
C ARG A 186 -1.47 4.95 -10.53
N ILE A 187 -0.81 3.89 -10.06
CA ILE A 187 0.65 3.89 -9.85
C ILE A 187 1.39 4.06 -11.18
N ARG A 188 0.95 3.41 -12.26
CA ARG A 188 1.52 3.59 -13.59
C ARG A 188 1.49 5.05 -14.04
N LEU A 189 0.34 5.72 -13.90
CA LEU A 189 0.18 7.13 -14.27
C LEU A 189 1.05 8.05 -13.41
N LEU A 190 1.15 7.79 -12.10
CA LEU A 190 2.04 8.55 -11.21
C LEU A 190 3.50 8.36 -11.61
N ARG A 191 3.92 7.15 -11.97
CA ARG A 191 5.27 6.89 -12.44
C ARG A 191 5.59 7.66 -13.73
N GLU A 192 4.68 7.66 -14.70
CA GLU A 192 4.86 8.44 -15.94
C GLU A 192 4.98 9.95 -15.68
N LYS A 193 4.18 10.47 -14.74
CA LYS A 193 4.25 11.87 -14.29
C LYS A 193 5.60 12.16 -13.61
N GLY A 194 5.97 11.35 -12.63
CA GLY A 194 7.22 11.51 -11.87
C GLY A 194 8.46 11.42 -12.76
N ALA A 195 8.52 10.43 -13.67
CA ALA A 195 9.61 10.26 -14.62
C ALA A 195 9.77 11.47 -15.55
N ARG A 196 8.66 12.03 -16.03
CA ARG A 196 8.69 13.23 -16.88
C ARG A 196 9.24 14.44 -16.13
N GLN A 197 8.74 14.70 -14.93
CA GLN A 197 9.18 15.83 -14.10
C GLN A 197 10.63 15.67 -13.65
N ALA A 198 11.05 14.46 -13.30
CA ALA A 198 12.42 14.14 -12.94
C ALA A 198 13.37 14.37 -14.12
N GLN A 199 12.99 13.95 -15.34
CA GLN A 199 13.79 14.18 -16.54
C GLN A 199 13.91 15.67 -16.88
N GLU A 200 12.80 16.40 -16.88
CA GLU A 200 12.79 17.84 -17.11
C GLU A 200 13.66 18.59 -16.10
N TRP A 201 13.59 18.19 -14.82
CA TRP A 201 14.44 18.75 -13.78
C TRP A 201 15.92 18.42 -13.98
N ARG A 202 16.26 17.17 -14.33
CA ARG A 202 17.64 16.74 -14.64
C ARG A 202 18.21 17.54 -15.81
N ASP A 203 17.45 17.69 -16.88
CA ASP A 203 17.86 18.42 -18.07
C ASP A 203 18.06 19.90 -17.75
N ALA A 204 17.12 20.51 -17.01
CA ALA A 204 17.24 21.90 -16.57
C ALA A 204 18.47 22.09 -15.65
N LYS A 205 18.71 21.14 -14.74
CA LYS A 205 19.84 21.20 -13.81
C LYS A 205 21.17 20.98 -14.52
N ALA A 206 21.24 20.06 -15.48
CA ALA A 206 22.40 19.85 -16.33
C ALA A 206 22.74 21.12 -17.12
N ARG A 207 21.76 21.74 -17.78
CA ARG A 207 21.93 23.02 -18.50
C ARG A 207 22.43 24.14 -17.57
N GLN A 208 21.87 24.25 -16.37
CA GLN A 208 22.31 25.24 -15.40
C GLN A 208 23.78 25.01 -15.02
N ILE A 209 24.17 23.78 -14.68
CA ILE A 209 25.55 23.48 -14.29
C ILE A 209 26.51 23.71 -15.46
N GLU A 210 26.12 23.33 -16.68
CA GLU A 210 26.93 23.59 -17.87
C GLU A 210 27.11 25.08 -18.14
N SER A 211 26.07 25.90 -17.98
CA SER A 211 26.17 27.36 -18.11
C SER A 211 27.11 27.94 -17.06
N GLU A 212 26.97 27.52 -15.80
CA GLU A 212 27.85 27.92 -14.70
C GLU A 212 29.32 27.50 -14.96
N ALA A 213 29.55 26.31 -15.52
CA ALA A 213 30.87 25.83 -15.90
C ALA A 213 31.48 26.68 -17.03
N ARG A 214 30.70 26.95 -18.08
CA ARG A 214 31.10 27.84 -19.19
C ARG A 214 31.45 29.24 -18.69
N ARG A 215 30.66 29.78 -17.77
CA ARG A 215 30.93 31.09 -17.17
C ARG A 215 32.24 31.11 -16.38
N LYS A 216 32.47 30.09 -15.56
CA LYS A 216 33.73 29.96 -14.81
C LYS A 216 34.96 29.84 -15.72
N LEU A 217 34.84 29.13 -16.84
CA LEU A 217 35.90 29.05 -17.85
C LEU A 217 36.15 30.42 -18.49
N LEU A 218 35.10 31.13 -18.91
CA LEU A 218 35.22 32.47 -19.45
C LEU A 218 35.90 33.43 -18.46
N ASP A 219 35.48 33.41 -17.19
CA ASP A 219 36.07 34.24 -16.13
C ASP A 219 37.56 33.90 -15.90
N PHE A 220 37.94 32.62 -16.02
CA PHE A 220 39.34 32.19 -15.92
C PHE A 220 40.19 32.76 -17.06
N TYR A 221 39.80 32.53 -18.32
CA TYR A 221 40.59 33.00 -19.47
C TYR A 221 40.57 34.52 -19.63
N SER A 222 39.45 35.18 -19.29
CA SER A 222 39.40 36.65 -19.26
C SER A 222 40.34 37.22 -18.19
N ALA A 223 40.52 36.55 -17.05
CA ALA A 223 41.50 36.93 -16.03
C ALA A 223 42.95 36.68 -16.50
N GLU A 224 43.23 35.61 -17.25
CA GLU A 224 44.54 35.40 -17.88
C GLU A 224 44.87 36.51 -18.88
N LEU A 225 43.92 36.86 -19.76
CA LEU A 225 44.07 37.96 -20.71
C LEU A 225 44.30 39.31 -20.02
N ALA A 226 43.83 39.51 -18.78
CA ALA A 226 44.11 40.72 -18.00
C ALA A 226 45.61 40.97 -17.80
N ARG A 227 46.35 39.87 -17.66
CA ARG A 227 47.77 39.84 -17.35
C ARG A 227 48.63 39.92 -18.62
N HIS A 228 48.00 39.98 -19.79
CA HIS A 228 48.69 40.02 -21.07
C HIS A 228 49.41 41.38 -21.27
N PRO A 229 50.64 41.38 -21.81
CA PRO A 229 51.43 42.61 -21.99
C PRO A 229 50.79 43.59 -22.99
N ASN A 230 50.09 43.08 -24.01
CA ASN A 230 49.35 43.90 -24.97
C ASN A 230 47.88 44.07 -24.55
N GLN A 231 47.56 45.20 -23.92
CA GLN A 231 46.23 45.48 -23.36
C GLN A 231 45.15 45.69 -24.43
N VAL A 232 45.51 46.23 -25.61
CA VAL A 232 44.54 46.48 -26.71
C VAL A 232 44.06 45.16 -27.31
N GLU A 233 45.00 44.25 -27.58
CA GLU A 233 44.71 42.91 -28.09
C GLU A 233 43.97 42.05 -27.06
N ALA A 234 44.36 42.13 -25.80
CA ALA A 234 43.65 41.46 -24.71
C ALA A 234 42.19 41.90 -24.60
N GLN A 235 41.90 43.19 -24.80
CA GLN A 235 40.53 43.71 -24.77
C GLN A 235 39.69 43.20 -25.94
N GLN A 236 40.24 43.15 -27.16
CA GLN A 236 39.57 42.58 -28.33
C GLN A 236 39.28 41.07 -28.15
N LYS A 237 40.25 40.31 -27.63
CA LYS A 237 40.05 38.88 -27.33
C LYS A 237 38.97 38.66 -26.29
N ARG A 238 38.93 39.47 -25.23
CA ARG A 238 37.86 39.41 -24.21
C ARG A 238 36.48 39.63 -24.80
N GLU A 239 36.32 40.62 -25.69
CA GLU A 239 35.04 40.86 -26.37
C GLU A 239 34.63 39.65 -27.23
N ARG A 240 35.58 39.02 -27.94
CA ARG A 240 35.31 37.78 -28.69
C ARG A 240 34.88 36.63 -27.78
N LEU A 241 35.56 36.45 -26.65
CA LEU A 241 35.20 35.41 -25.68
C LEU A 241 33.80 35.63 -25.08
N GLU A 242 33.43 36.86 -24.75
CA GLU A 242 32.08 37.18 -24.25
C GLU A 242 31.01 36.92 -25.33
N ASN A 243 31.31 37.22 -26.60
CA ASN A 243 30.42 36.89 -27.72
C ASN A 243 30.30 35.37 -27.95
N LEU A 244 31.38 34.62 -27.81
CA LEU A 244 31.35 33.15 -27.84
C LEU A 244 30.47 32.58 -26.72
N TYR A 245 30.54 33.14 -25.50
CA TYR A 245 29.68 32.73 -24.40
C TYR A 245 28.20 32.97 -24.70
N LYS A 246 27.85 34.16 -25.21
CA LYS A 246 26.46 34.47 -25.62
C LYS A 246 25.97 33.54 -26.72
N LEU A 247 26.82 33.23 -27.70
CA LEU A 247 26.51 32.26 -28.75
C LEU A 247 26.28 30.86 -28.16
N ALA A 248 27.11 30.45 -27.20
CA ALA A 248 27.01 29.16 -26.55
C ALA A 248 25.70 28.99 -25.75
N GLU A 249 25.26 30.04 -25.06
CA GLU A 249 23.96 30.07 -24.38
C GLU A 249 22.79 30.01 -25.37
N ALA A 250 22.88 30.76 -26.48
CA ALA A 250 21.82 30.82 -27.48
C ALA A 250 21.68 29.53 -28.32
N GLN A 251 22.80 28.87 -28.65
CA GLN A 251 22.84 27.70 -29.52
C GLN A 251 22.94 26.37 -28.76
N GLY A 252 23.10 26.40 -27.44
CA GLY A 252 23.25 25.17 -26.64
C GLY A 252 24.54 24.41 -26.94
N LEU A 253 25.65 25.11 -27.20
CA LEU A 253 26.96 24.50 -27.42
C LEU A 253 27.38 23.67 -26.19
N SER A 254 27.90 22.47 -26.42
CA SER A 254 28.41 21.62 -25.33
C SER A 254 29.62 22.26 -24.65
N LEU A 255 29.92 21.83 -23.42
CA LEU A 255 31.09 22.33 -22.68
C LEU A 255 32.40 22.06 -23.42
N GLU A 256 32.52 20.90 -24.08
CA GLU A 256 33.72 20.50 -24.81
C GLU A 256 33.93 21.36 -26.07
N GLU A 257 32.87 21.62 -26.84
CA GLU A 257 32.93 22.51 -28.00
C GLU A 257 33.21 23.96 -27.62
N PHE A 258 32.58 24.43 -26.53
CA PHE A 258 32.86 25.76 -25.99
C PHE A 258 34.32 25.87 -25.56
N GLN A 259 34.85 24.89 -24.83
CA GLN A 259 36.24 24.86 -24.41
C GLN A 259 37.19 24.86 -25.61
N ALA A 260 36.96 24.03 -26.63
CA ALA A 260 37.79 23.97 -27.82
C ALA A 260 37.85 25.32 -28.57
N ARG A 261 36.70 25.98 -28.75
CA ARG A 261 36.63 27.31 -29.39
C ARG A 261 37.28 28.39 -28.54
N LEU A 262 37.12 28.31 -27.22
CA LEU A 262 37.71 29.24 -26.28
C LEU A 262 39.24 29.13 -26.32
N VAL A 263 39.78 27.91 -26.32
CA VAL A 263 41.21 27.66 -26.49
C VAL A 263 41.71 28.29 -27.79
N ALA A 264 41.04 28.02 -28.92
CA ALA A 264 41.44 28.55 -30.23
C ALA A 264 41.49 30.10 -30.29
N GLU A 265 40.59 30.82 -29.61
CA GLU A 265 40.62 32.29 -29.54
C GLU A 265 41.72 32.82 -28.60
N THR A 266 42.15 32.01 -27.63
CA THR A 266 43.19 32.39 -26.65
C THR A 266 44.59 31.97 -27.06
N GLU A 267 44.74 31.07 -28.03
CA GLU A 267 46.03 30.74 -28.62
C GLU A 267 46.57 31.92 -29.44
N ASP A 268 47.49 32.66 -28.82
CA ASP A 268 48.48 33.42 -29.57
C ASP A 268 49.53 32.46 -30.11
N ALA A 269 49.85 32.61 -31.41
CA ALA A 269 50.97 31.94 -32.06
C ALA A 269 52.30 32.46 -31.49
N GLU A 270 52.67 32.04 -30.29
CA GLU A 270 54.04 31.81 -29.79
C GLU A 270 54.03 31.59 -28.25
N PRO A 271 54.31 30.38 -27.75
CA PRO A 271 54.56 30.20 -26.34
C PRO A 271 55.98 30.67 -25.99
N ALA A 272 56.10 31.62 -25.06
CA ALA A 272 57.36 31.90 -24.38
C ALA A 272 57.91 30.60 -23.74
N PRO A 273 59.22 30.31 -23.83
CA PRO A 273 59.78 29.04 -23.41
C PRO A 273 59.80 28.93 -21.88
N ARG A 274 58.76 28.32 -21.31
CA ARG A 274 58.88 27.61 -20.04
C ARG A 274 59.05 26.13 -20.39
N GLY A 275 60.24 25.63 -20.09
CA GLY A 275 60.78 24.42 -20.70
C GLY A 275 59.98 23.15 -20.49
N GLU A 276 60.04 22.28 -21.50
CA GLU A 276 59.57 20.89 -21.54
C GLU A 276 59.92 20.07 -20.27
N GLU A 277 61.00 20.42 -19.58
CA GLU A 277 61.41 19.77 -18.31
C GLU A 277 60.37 19.95 -17.19
N ALA A 278 59.77 21.13 -17.08
CA ALA A 278 58.72 21.38 -16.10
C ALA A 278 57.45 20.57 -16.42
N ARG A 279 57.08 20.48 -17.71
CA ARG A 279 55.95 19.66 -18.19
C ARG A 279 56.16 18.18 -17.85
N ARG A 280 57.37 17.65 -18.07
CA ARG A 280 57.71 16.25 -17.72
C ARG A 280 57.64 15.98 -16.22
N GLN A 281 58.07 16.92 -15.39
CA GLN A 281 58.01 16.78 -13.95
C GLN A 281 56.56 16.75 -13.43
N VAL A 282 55.70 17.62 -13.98
CA VAL A 282 54.26 17.64 -13.64
C VAL A 282 53.57 16.35 -14.11
N VAL A 283 53.82 15.90 -15.34
CA VAL A 283 53.26 14.65 -15.89
C VAL A 283 53.65 13.45 -15.02
N ARG A 284 54.90 13.38 -14.58
CA ARG A 284 55.38 12.32 -13.69
C ARG A 284 54.68 12.35 -12.33
N ALA A 285 54.51 13.52 -11.73
CA ALA A 285 53.80 13.68 -10.46
C ALA A 285 52.33 13.23 -10.56
N ILE A 286 51.65 13.54 -11.67
CA ILE A 286 50.27 13.12 -11.93
C ILE A 286 50.16 11.60 -12.03
N MET A 287 51.04 10.97 -12.82
CA MET A 287 51.05 9.51 -12.97
C MET A 287 51.31 8.80 -11.63
N GLU A 288 52.27 9.29 -10.83
CA GLU A 288 52.61 8.71 -9.54
C GLU A 288 51.45 8.88 -8.52
N SER A 289 50.78 10.04 -8.51
CA SER A 289 49.61 10.29 -7.64
C SER A 289 48.40 9.42 -8.00
N LEU A 290 48.10 9.27 -9.30
CA LEU A 290 47.02 8.42 -9.78
C LEU A 290 47.29 6.94 -9.47
N THR A 291 48.52 6.47 -9.68
CA THR A 291 48.90 5.09 -9.36
C THR A 291 48.78 4.81 -7.86
N ARG A 292 49.24 5.73 -7.00
CA ARG A 292 49.12 5.61 -5.54
C ARG A 292 47.66 5.61 -5.06
N SER A 293 46.77 6.26 -5.81
CA SER A 293 45.33 6.29 -5.55
C SER A 293 44.58 5.10 -6.15
N GLY A 294 45.30 4.10 -6.68
CA GLY A 294 44.76 2.83 -7.17
C GLY A 294 44.24 2.88 -8.61
N PHE A 295 44.60 3.90 -9.39
CA PHE A 295 44.30 3.94 -10.83
C PHE A 295 45.36 3.20 -11.63
N ILE A 296 44.93 2.53 -12.70
CA ILE A 296 45.78 2.00 -13.76
C ILE A 296 45.97 3.13 -14.78
N VAL A 297 47.19 3.64 -14.91
CA VAL A 297 47.51 4.81 -15.73
C VAL A 297 48.06 4.36 -17.09
N ASP A 298 47.50 4.87 -18.17
CA ASP A 298 47.99 4.65 -19.53
C ASP A 298 49.27 5.46 -19.80
N GLN A 299 50.04 5.09 -20.83
CA GLN A 299 51.20 5.90 -21.23
C GLN A 299 50.77 7.30 -21.69
N PRO A 300 51.44 8.37 -21.20
CA PRO A 300 51.13 9.74 -21.60
C PRO A 300 51.28 9.93 -23.10
N ARG A 301 50.33 10.63 -23.72
CA ARG A 301 50.34 10.91 -25.16
C ARG A 301 50.47 12.41 -25.39
N LEU A 302 51.42 12.80 -26.22
CA LEU A 302 51.55 14.17 -26.71
C LEU A 302 50.56 14.40 -27.86
N LEU A 303 49.60 15.30 -27.66
CA LEU A 303 48.68 15.77 -28.69
C LEU A 303 49.37 16.90 -29.45
N ARG A 304 49.84 16.61 -30.66
CA ARG A 304 50.61 17.57 -31.48
C ARG A 304 49.77 18.73 -32.01
N GLU A 305 48.44 18.60 -32.02
CA GLU A 305 47.52 19.65 -32.49
C GLU A 305 47.33 20.76 -31.45
N THR A 306 47.40 20.43 -30.15
CA THR A 306 47.18 21.38 -29.04
C THR A 306 48.42 21.60 -28.17
N ASP A 307 49.51 20.89 -28.47
CA ASP A 307 50.75 20.85 -27.67
C ASP A 307 50.52 20.52 -26.18
N GLU A 308 49.61 19.58 -25.93
CA GLU A 308 49.21 19.10 -24.61
C GLU A 308 49.64 17.65 -24.37
N VAL A 309 50.00 17.32 -23.13
CA VAL A 309 50.23 15.93 -22.71
C VAL A 309 48.98 15.41 -22.01
N LEU A 310 48.34 14.42 -22.63
CA LEU A 310 47.17 13.73 -22.10
C LEU A 310 47.59 12.51 -21.30
N ILE A 311 47.11 12.42 -20.06
CA ILE A 311 47.26 11.27 -19.16
C ILE A 311 45.87 10.73 -18.89
N ARG A 312 45.63 9.46 -19.26
CA ARG A 312 44.39 8.76 -18.97
C ARG A 312 44.63 7.70 -17.91
N ALA A 313 43.71 7.57 -16.98
CA ALA A 313 43.80 6.57 -15.92
C ALA A 313 42.42 5.99 -15.64
N LYS A 314 42.36 4.69 -15.37
CA LYS A 314 41.11 3.96 -15.10
C LYS A 314 41.24 3.07 -13.88
N LYS A 315 40.16 2.93 -13.11
CA LYS A 315 40.05 1.91 -12.07
C LYS A 315 39.39 0.64 -12.64
N PRO A 316 39.67 -0.53 -12.07
CA PRO A 316 38.95 -1.77 -12.40
C PRO A 316 37.43 -1.67 -12.25
N ALA A 317 36.97 -0.76 -11.38
CA ALA A 317 35.56 -0.47 -11.14
C ALA A 317 34.91 0.47 -12.19
N GLY A 318 35.62 0.82 -13.28
CA GLY A 318 35.08 1.63 -14.39
C GLY A 318 35.31 3.14 -14.27
N ALA A 319 35.67 3.65 -13.09
CA ALA A 319 35.96 5.07 -12.89
C ALA A 319 37.19 5.54 -13.68
N GLU A 320 37.09 6.71 -14.32
CA GLU A 320 38.13 7.26 -15.19
C GLU A 320 38.61 8.64 -14.69
N ALA A 321 39.88 8.93 -14.93
CA ALA A 321 40.48 10.22 -14.65
C ALA A 321 41.39 10.63 -15.82
N ASN A 322 41.13 11.81 -16.37
CA ASN A 322 41.87 12.37 -17.49
C ASN A 322 42.53 13.67 -17.06
N PHE A 323 43.81 13.82 -17.36
CA PHE A 323 44.59 15.03 -17.09
C PHE A 323 45.21 15.52 -18.40
N SER A 324 45.04 16.80 -18.70
CA SER A 324 45.75 17.49 -19.78
C SER A 324 46.71 18.51 -19.18
N VAL A 325 47.98 18.47 -19.60
CA VAL A 325 49.04 19.37 -19.13
C VAL A 325 49.66 20.13 -20.30
N ARG A 326 49.63 21.48 -20.21
CA ARG A 326 50.22 22.40 -21.19
C ARG A 326 51.67 22.78 -20.85
N LEU A 327 52.42 23.27 -21.84
CA LEU A 327 53.78 23.83 -21.66
C LEU A 327 53.83 25.03 -20.71
N ASN A 328 52.77 25.83 -20.64
CA ASN A 328 52.68 26.96 -19.73
C ASN A 328 52.47 26.54 -18.25
N GLY A 329 52.34 25.23 -17.97
CA GLY A 329 52.12 24.68 -16.63
C GLY A 329 50.65 24.59 -16.22
N THR A 330 49.71 24.95 -17.10
CA THR A 330 48.27 24.80 -16.85
C THR A 330 47.88 23.33 -16.96
N MET A 331 47.09 22.87 -15.98
CA MET A 331 46.58 21.50 -15.92
C MET A 331 45.07 21.51 -15.81
N ILE A 332 44.41 20.74 -16.67
CA ILE A 332 42.96 20.52 -16.64
C ILE A 332 42.72 19.04 -16.33
N TYR A 333 41.80 18.73 -15.43
CA TYR A 333 41.46 17.36 -15.09
C TYR A 333 39.96 17.10 -15.14
N LYS A 334 39.58 15.88 -15.55
CA LYS A 334 38.19 15.38 -15.62
C LYS A 334 38.14 14.02 -14.95
N PHE A 335 37.32 13.88 -13.90
CA PHE A 335 36.99 12.61 -13.27
C PHE A 335 35.60 12.20 -13.74
N ASP A 336 35.48 11.02 -14.34
CA ASP A 336 34.27 10.57 -15.05
C ASP A 336 33.96 9.09 -14.74
N HIS A 337 32.76 8.62 -15.08
CA HIS A 337 32.31 7.24 -14.87
C HIS A 337 32.29 6.80 -13.39
N TYR A 338 31.86 7.69 -12.50
CA TYR A 338 31.66 7.39 -11.08
C TYR A 338 30.19 7.10 -10.76
N GLU A 339 29.93 6.06 -9.97
CA GLU A 339 28.62 5.82 -9.37
C GLU A 339 28.48 6.61 -8.04
N GLY A 340 27.50 7.53 -8.00
CA GLY A 340 27.19 8.36 -6.83
C GLY A 340 28.31 9.32 -6.41
N MET A 341 28.45 9.57 -5.10
CA MET A 341 29.43 10.54 -4.56
C MET A 341 30.89 10.04 -4.50
N LYS A 342 31.22 8.86 -5.04
CA LYS A 342 32.58 8.29 -4.97
C LYS A 342 33.65 9.13 -5.70
N CYS A 343 33.24 9.98 -6.64
CA CYS A 343 34.17 10.88 -7.34
C CYS A 343 34.85 11.85 -6.38
N LYS A 344 34.16 12.30 -5.33
CA LYS A 344 34.69 13.24 -4.36
C LYS A 344 35.83 12.63 -3.55
N ASP A 345 35.67 11.38 -3.13
CA ASP A 345 36.67 10.68 -2.32
C ASP A 345 38.00 10.49 -3.05
N ASP A 346 37.95 10.28 -4.37
CA ASP A 346 39.16 10.13 -5.18
C ASP A 346 39.79 11.48 -5.54
N ILE A 347 39.00 12.52 -5.77
CA ILE A 347 39.50 13.90 -5.91
C ILE A 347 40.22 14.35 -4.63
N ASP A 348 39.60 14.12 -3.47
CA ASP A 348 40.14 14.47 -2.15
C ASP A 348 41.38 13.63 -1.78
N LYS A 349 41.66 12.53 -2.48
CA LYS A 349 42.91 11.76 -2.36
C LYS A 349 43.99 12.24 -3.34
N VAL A 350 43.64 12.36 -4.62
CA VAL A 350 44.60 12.62 -5.71
C VAL A 350 45.14 14.04 -5.66
N LEU A 351 44.28 15.05 -5.43
CA LEU A 351 44.70 16.46 -5.48
C LEU A 351 45.64 16.86 -4.33
N PRO A 352 45.38 16.52 -3.06
CA PRO A 352 46.30 16.87 -1.97
C PRO A 352 47.65 16.17 -2.08
N LEU A 353 47.71 14.94 -2.61
CA LEU A 353 48.96 14.23 -2.90
C LEU A 353 49.83 15.00 -3.92
N LEU A 354 49.22 15.61 -4.93
CA LEU A 354 49.92 16.43 -5.93
C LEU A 354 50.51 17.70 -5.32
N GLU A 355 49.80 18.35 -4.40
CA GLU A 355 50.30 19.54 -3.71
C GLU A 355 51.39 19.22 -2.68
N GLN A 356 51.15 18.22 -1.83
CA GLN A 356 51.97 17.95 -0.65
C GLN A 356 53.32 17.29 -0.99
N ILE A 357 53.36 16.42 -2.01
CA ILE A 357 54.57 15.65 -2.33
C ILE A 357 55.42 16.33 -3.40
N TYR A 358 54.78 17.01 -4.35
CA TYR A 358 55.45 17.53 -5.55
C TYR A 358 55.46 19.05 -5.64
N GLY A 359 54.92 19.77 -4.64
CA GLY A 359 54.98 21.23 -4.57
C GLY A 359 54.18 21.93 -5.67
N ILE A 360 53.28 21.22 -6.35
CA ILE A 360 52.37 21.78 -7.34
C ILE A 360 51.34 22.61 -6.58
N ARG A 361 51.43 23.95 -6.66
CA ARG A 361 50.42 24.82 -6.05
C ARG A 361 49.18 24.82 -6.93
N LEU A 362 48.09 24.17 -6.52
CA LEU A 362 46.79 24.30 -7.17
C LEU A 362 46.13 25.59 -6.68
N SER A 363 46.78 26.74 -6.88
CA SER A 363 46.39 28.02 -6.26
C SER A 363 44.96 28.49 -6.62
N ASP A 364 44.36 27.92 -7.68
CA ASP A 364 43.02 28.23 -8.17
C ASP A 364 42.23 26.97 -8.59
N ALA A 365 42.25 25.89 -7.79
CA ALA A 365 41.44 24.70 -8.08
C ALA A 365 39.93 25.04 -8.10
N ARG A 366 39.29 24.93 -9.28
CA ARG A 366 37.84 25.17 -9.45
C ARG A 366 37.14 23.89 -9.89
N VAL A 367 36.21 23.40 -9.06
CA VAL A 367 35.30 22.33 -9.47
C VAL A 367 34.25 22.91 -10.41
N LEU A 368 34.32 22.49 -11.67
CA LEU A 368 33.46 22.99 -12.75
C LEU A 368 32.09 22.29 -12.79
N TRP A 369 32.03 21.02 -12.37
CA TRP A 369 30.81 20.21 -12.41
C TRP A 369 30.78 19.21 -11.24
N ARG A 370 29.59 18.97 -10.68
CA ARG A 370 29.31 17.91 -9.69
C ARG A 370 27.92 17.36 -9.96
N ASN A 371 27.77 16.04 -9.93
CA ASN A 371 26.48 15.38 -10.12
C ASN A 371 25.51 15.71 -8.98
N PRO A 372 24.33 16.31 -9.24
CA PRO A 372 23.34 16.56 -8.21
C PRO A 372 22.51 15.29 -7.98
N ASP A 373 23.01 14.39 -7.12
CA ASP A 373 22.40 13.08 -6.90
C ASP A 373 20.98 13.13 -6.28
N ARG A 374 20.56 14.24 -5.63
CA ARG A 374 19.25 14.37 -4.94
C ARG A 374 18.70 15.79 -4.88
N LEU A 375 17.38 15.92 -4.96
CA LEU A 375 16.60 17.16 -4.78
C LEU A 375 16.49 17.57 -3.29
N SER A 376 16.24 16.60 -2.40
CA SER A 376 16.01 16.84 -0.98
C SER A 376 16.73 15.83 -0.06
N LYS A 377 16.97 16.20 1.21
CA LYS A 377 17.49 15.29 2.25
C LYS A 377 16.45 14.27 2.74
N SER A 378 15.17 14.49 2.41
CA SER A 378 14.03 13.68 2.83
C SER A 378 13.72 12.51 1.90
N ALA A 379 14.31 12.46 0.70
CA ALA A 379 14.31 11.31 -0.20
C ALA A 379 15.09 10.13 0.42
N ARG A 380 14.49 9.51 1.44
CA ARG A 380 14.87 8.19 1.89
C ARG A 380 14.19 7.19 0.96
N PRO A 381 14.85 6.08 0.60
CA PRO A 381 14.11 4.95 0.05
C PRO A 381 12.93 4.66 1.00
N LEU A 382 11.75 4.38 0.44
CA LEU A 382 10.69 3.73 1.20
C LEU A 382 11.29 2.39 1.64
N ASP A 383 11.85 2.36 2.86
CA ASP A 383 12.60 1.23 3.37
C ASP A 383 11.74 -0.03 3.21
N GLY A 384 12.18 -0.93 2.35
CA GLY A 384 11.76 -2.30 2.36
C GLY A 384 12.16 -2.89 3.71
N ASN A 385 11.17 -3.08 4.57
CA ASN A 385 11.22 -4.02 5.67
C ASN A 385 12.47 -3.89 6.56
N GLN A 386 12.50 -2.87 7.44
CA GLN A 386 13.26 -3.01 8.68
C GLN A 386 12.61 -4.15 9.48
N ARG A 387 13.07 -5.38 9.24
CA ARG A 387 12.94 -6.47 10.19
C ARG A 387 13.43 -5.92 11.52
N ARG A 388 12.50 -5.75 12.44
CA ARG A 388 12.81 -5.66 13.86
C ARG A 388 13.56 -6.95 14.21
N GLU A 389 14.89 -6.88 14.24
CA GLU A 389 15.65 -7.80 15.07
C GLU A 389 15.27 -7.47 16.51
N SER A 390 14.30 -8.22 17.02
CA SER A 390 14.06 -8.30 18.45
C SER A 390 15.28 -8.96 19.07
N HIS A 391 16.06 -8.17 19.81
CA HIS A 391 16.89 -8.74 20.87
C HIS A 391 15.98 -9.40 21.90
N GLY A 392 16.02 -10.72 21.92
CA GLY A 392 15.53 -11.60 22.99
C GLY A 392 16.58 -12.68 23.19
#